data_AF-A0A3D1BRQ1-F1
#
_entry.id   AF-A0A3D1BRQ1-F1
#
_cell.length_a   1.000
_cell.length_b   1.000
_cell.length_c   1.000
_cell.angle_alpha   90.00
_cell.angle_beta   90.00
_cell.angle_gamma   90.00
#
_symmetry.space_group_name_H-M   'P 1'
#
loop_
_entity.id
_entity.type
_entity.pdbx_description
1 polymer ?
#
loop_
_entity_poly.entity_id
_entity_poly.type
_entity_poly.pdbx_seq_one_letter_code
_entity_poly.pdbx_strand_id
1 'polypeptide(L)'
;GYRGDMPDAVLFDVNRGTHFSVLFAVNHKGGDISISDSVLSITSSDEAIIYCSIGSSFNGYDRDPASDGLDSRRIAGINLLNALQKGYHNIRNDHIKDYHNFFDRVELELYGDDRSDIPIDERLRRYADGGEDKDLESLYFQFGRYLLISSSRTDGVPANLQGIWNHHLRPPWSSNYTMNINVEENYWLAECANLPEMHMPLLQFIDNLSVSGRVTASTFYGVNRGWASCHNSDIWAMSNPVGDFGQGHPCWANWNMSGAWLVTHLWDHYLYTGDMDFLRDNAYPLMKGAAEFCLDWMVEDKQGNLVTSPSTSPENIYITGDGYRGATLYGATADLAIIRECFRQTIRAAELLDADKVFQKELGDALVKIHPYRIGEKGNLQEWYHDWQDADPRHRHQSHLYGLYPGRHINLSETPELVDACRISLENKGDETTGWSKGWRINLWARMGDGDHAYKMYRELLRYVDPLGMETNYSKGGGTYPNLLDAHPPFQIDGNFGGAAGVAEMLIQSDEEKIILLPALPGKWDRGYIKGLCARGGYELSIQWDKGILEKVSVKARADGKTRLIYGSQSIDLEMKKEEVREIGRNELFQ
;
A
#
# COMPACT_ATOMS: atom_id res chain seq x y z
N GLY A 1 -4.27 10.15 -15.42
CA GLY A 1 -5.55 10.84 -15.13
C GLY A 1 -6.60 10.52 -16.19
N TYR A 2 -7.85 10.34 -15.75
CA TYR A 2 -9.04 10.11 -16.59
C TYR A 2 -9.39 11.36 -17.41
N ARG A 3 -9.68 11.21 -18.71
CA ARG A 3 -9.85 12.31 -19.67
C ARG A 3 -11.30 12.59 -20.12
N GLY A 4 -12.31 12.31 -19.30
CA GLY A 4 -13.71 12.55 -19.70
C GLY A 4 -14.11 11.80 -20.99
N ASP A 5 -15.09 12.30 -21.73
CA ASP A 5 -15.56 11.69 -22.99
C ASP A 5 -14.65 12.01 -24.18
N MET A 6 -13.51 11.33 -24.24
CA MET A 6 -12.69 11.25 -25.45
C MET A 6 -13.39 10.35 -26.50
N PRO A 7 -13.62 10.83 -27.73
CA PRO A 7 -14.09 9.98 -28.82
C PRO A 7 -13.12 8.81 -29.05
N ASP A 8 -13.67 7.61 -29.24
CA ASP A 8 -12.90 6.39 -29.53
C ASP A 8 -11.75 6.10 -28.54
N ALA A 9 -11.95 6.41 -27.25
CA ALA A 9 -10.94 6.22 -26.21
C ALA A 9 -10.49 4.76 -26.02
N VAL A 10 -11.22 3.80 -26.56
CA VAL A 10 -10.87 2.37 -26.59
C VAL A 10 -10.89 1.92 -28.05
N LEU A 11 -9.71 1.58 -28.59
CA LEU A 11 -9.55 1.09 -29.95
C LEU A 11 -9.11 -0.38 -29.91
N PHE A 12 -9.91 -1.26 -30.51
CA PHE A 12 -9.52 -2.65 -30.73
C PHE A 12 -8.72 -2.75 -32.04
N ASP A 13 -7.40 -2.71 -31.92
CA ASP A 13 -6.49 -2.82 -33.06
C ASP A 13 -5.74 -4.15 -33.00
N VAL A 14 -6.00 -5.03 -33.97
CA VAL A 14 -5.39 -6.36 -34.03
C VAL A 14 -3.87 -6.32 -34.16
N ASN A 15 -3.30 -5.22 -34.68
CA ASN A 15 -1.86 -5.09 -34.91
C ASN A 15 -1.13 -4.33 -33.80
N ARG A 16 -1.83 -3.86 -32.76
CA ARG A 16 -1.23 -3.04 -31.69
C ARG A 16 -1.72 -3.38 -30.28
N GLY A 17 -2.89 -4.00 -30.15
CA GLY A 17 -3.52 -4.30 -28.86
C GLY A 17 -3.14 -5.66 -28.30
N THR A 18 -3.28 -5.81 -26.98
CA THR A 18 -3.19 -7.12 -26.32
C THR A 18 -4.37 -8.00 -26.73
N HIS A 19 -4.08 -9.19 -27.24
CA HIS A 19 -5.09 -10.20 -27.55
C HIS A 19 -5.39 -11.00 -26.29
N PHE A 20 -6.62 -11.50 -26.19
CA PHE A 20 -7.02 -12.40 -25.10
C PHE A 20 -7.94 -13.49 -25.62
N SER A 21 -7.95 -14.63 -24.93
CA SER A 21 -8.83 -15.76 -25.19
C SER A 21 -9.47 -16.22 -23.90
N VAL A 22 -10.79 -16.43 -23.91
CA VAL A 22 -11.55 -17.01 -22.80
C VAL A 22 -12.14 -18.33 -23.29
N LEU A 23 -11.80 -19.42 -22.62
CA LEU A 23 -12.28 -20.76 -22.97
C LEU A 23 -13.05 -21.34 -21.79
N PHE A 24 -14.21 -21.91 -22.10
CA PHE A 24 -15.06 -22.60 -21.13
C PHE A 24 -15.12 -24.10 -21.46
N ALA A 25 -15.19 -24.92 -20.42
CA ALA A 25 -15.58 -26.32 -20.52
C ALA A 25 -16.55 -26.67 -19.41
N VAL A 26 -17.42 -27.65 -19.65
CA VAL A 26 -18.38 -28.10 -18.64
C VAL A 26 -18.35 -29.61 -18.51
N ASN A 27 -18.15 -30.09 -17.29
CA ASN A 27 -18.45 -31.46 -16.91
C ASN A 27 -19.86 -31.48 -16.32
N HIS A 28 -20.68 -32.45 -16.69
CA HIS A 28 -22.04 -32.57 -16.17
C HIS A 28 -22.36 -34.02 -15.79
N LYS A 29 -23.27 -34.20 -14.83
CA LYS A 29 -23.80 -35.49 -14.41
C LYS A 29 -25.28 -35.57 -14.75
N GLY A 30 -25.64 -36.55 -15.58
CA GLY A 30 -26.98 -36.65 -16.14
C GLY A 30 -27.30 -35.49 -17.10
N GLY A 31 -28.48 -35.54 -17.71
CA GLY A 31 -28.95 -34.54 -18.67
C GLY A 31 -28.20 -34.55 -20.01
N ASP A 32 -28.55 -33.59 -20.86
CA ASP A 32 -27.99 -33.40 -22.19
C ASP A 32 -27.30 -32.04 -22.30
N ILE A 33 -26.18 -32.01 -23.03
CA ILE A 33 -25.44 -30.80 -23.39
C ILE A 33 -25.59 -30.51 -24.89
N SER A 34 -25.91 -29.27 -25.25
CA SER A 34 -25.91 -28.79 -26.63
C SER A 34 -25.07 -27.53 -26.76
N ILE A 35 -24.14 -27.54 -27.71
CA ILE A 35 -23.25 -26.41 -28.00
C ILE A 35 -23.60 -25.86 -29.39
N SER A 36 -23.82 -24.55 -29.46
CA SER A 36 -23.98 -23.77 -30.68
C SER A 36 -22.84 -22.74 -30.79
N ASP A 37 -22.84 -21.93 -31.85
CA ASP A 37 -21.81 -20.92 -32.08
C ASP A 37 -21.71 -19.86 -30.96
N SER A 38 -22.79 -19.60 -30.22
CA SER A 38 -22.84 -18.56 -29.17
C SER A 38 -23.40 -19.01 -27.82
N VAL A 39 -23.96 -20.22 -27.73
CA VAL A 39 -24.64 -20.71 -26.51
C VAL A 39 -24.25 -22.15 -26.21
N LEU A 40 -23.89 -22.41 -24.96
CA LEU A 40 -23.79 -23.74 -24.36
C LEU A 40 -25.02 -23.93 -23.43
N SER A 41 -25.82 -24.95 -23.70
CA SER A 41 -27.01 -25.28 -22.90
C SER A 41 -26.87 -26.65 -22.24
N ILE A 42 -27.27 -26.74 -20.97
CA ILE A 42 -27.33 -27.98 -20.19
C ILE A 42 -28.75 -28.12 -19.70
N THR A 43 -29.38 -29.25 -19.98
CA THR A 43 -30.78 -29.51 -19.62
C THR A 43 -30.89 -30.82 -18.85
N SER A 44 -31.80 -30.87 -17.86
CA SER A 44 -32.09 -32.07 -17.07
C SER A 44 -30.85 -32.69 -16.39
N SER A 45 -29.87 -31.87 -16.00
CA SER A 45 -28.63 -32.32 -15.33
C SER A 45 -28.74 -32.19 -13.81
N ASP A 46 -28.16 -33.15 -13.09
CA ASP A 46 -28.11 -33.17 -11.63
C ASP A 46 -26.98 -32.28 -11.07
N GLU A 47 -25.91 -32.10 -11.84
CA GLU A 47 -24.72 -31.33 -11.47
C GLU A 47 -24.01 -30.83 -12.72
N ALA A 48 -23.57 -29.56 -12.71
CA ALA A 48 -22.72 -28.98 -13.74
C ALA A 48 -21.51 -28.28 -13.09
N ILE A 49 -20.31 -28.63 -13.56
CA ILE A 49 -19.04 -28.05 -13.13
C ILE A 49 -18.46 -27.27 -14.30
N ILE A 50 -18.43 -25.95 -14.17
CA ILE A 50 -17.91 -25.03 -15.19
C ILE A 50 -16.45 -24.72 -14.91
N TYR A 51 -15.61 -24.94 -15.91
CA TYR A 51 -14.21 -24.54 -15.92
C TYR A 51 -14.07 -23.33 -16.83
N CYS A 52 -13.38 -22.29 -16.36
CA CYS A 52 -13.07 -21.09 -17.13
C CYS A 52 -11.55 -20.89 -17.12
N SER A 53 -10.97 -20.64 -18.29
CA SER A 53 -9.55 -20.35 -18.45
C SER A 53 -9.38 -19.14 -19.35
N ILE A 54 -8.53 -18.22 -18.93
CA ILE A 54 -8.23 -16.97 -19.64
C ILE A 54 -6.74 -16.94 -19.93
N GLY A 55 -6.39 -16.53 -21.15
CA GLY A 55 -5.01 -16.23 -21.54
C GLY A 55 -4.95 -14.88 -22.23
N SER A 56 -3.83 -14.19 -22.13
CA SER A 56 -3.54 -12.94 -22.85
C SER A 56 -2.24 -13.05 -23.64
N SER A 57 -2.03 -12.15 -24.59
CA SER A 57 -0.79 -12.05 -25.34
C SER A 57 0.28 -11.19 -24.64
N PHE A 58 0.00 -10.70 -23.43
CA PHE A 58 0.97 -9.93 -22.66
C PHE A 58 2.24 -10.76 -22.42
N ASN A 59 3.39 -10.19 -22.75
CA ASN A 59 4.69 -10.87 -22.72
C ASN A 59 5.76 -10.02 -22.01
N GLY A 60 5.34 -9.24 -21.01
CA GLY A 60 6.19 -8.26 -20.34
C GLY A 60 5.92 -6.83 -20.79
N TYR A 61 6.41 -5.87 -20.01
CA TYR A 61 6.21 -4.44 -20.22
C TYR A 61 6.96 -3.89 -21.46
N ASP A 62 8.02 -4.58 -21.88
CA ASP A 62 8.96 -4.17 -22.92
C ASP A 62 8.78 -4.91 -24.26
N ARG A 63 7.66 -5.63 -24.42
CA ARG A 63 7.33 -6.39 -25.64
C ARG A 63 6.06 -5.88 -26.29
N ASP A 64 6.07 -5.80 -27.62
CA ASP A 64 4.87 -5.50 -28.39
C ASP A 64 3.88 -6.67 -28.25
N PRO A 65 2.68 -6.46 -27.70
CA PRO A 65 1.76 -7.55 -27.39
C PRO A 65 1.06 -8.13 -28.63
N ALA A 66 1.17 -7.51 -29.80
CA ALA A 66 0.59 -7.99 -31.04
C ALA A 66 1.62 -8.77 -31.87
N SER A 67 2.86 -8.28 -32.01
CA SER A 67 3.89 -8.95 -32.82
C SER A 67 4.75 -9.93 -32.03
N ASP A 68 5.08 -9.61 -30.78
CA ASP A 68 5.91 -10.44 -29.89
C ASP A 68 5.08 -11.07 -28.75
N GLY A 69 3.75 -11.02 -28.89
CA GLY A 69 2.82 -11.47 -27.88
C GLY A 69 2.77 -12.99 -27.70
N LEU A 70 2.39 -13.43 -26.51
CA LEU A 70 2.14 -14.84 -26.23
C LEU A 70 0.87 -15.33 -26.96
N ASP A 71 0.83 -16.63 -27.27
CA ASP A 71 -0.37 -17.27 -27.82
C ASP A 71 -1.43 -17.45 -26.73
N SER A 72 -2.31 -16.45 -26.63
CA SER A 72 -3.39 -16.39 -25.64
C SER A 72 -4.32 -17.62 -25.68
N ARG A 73 -4.61 -18.15 -26.88
CA ARG A 73 -5.50 -19.31 -27.05
C ARG A 73 -4.83 -20.59 -26.58
N ARG A 74 -3.54 -20.76 -26.89
CA ARG A 74 -2.76 -21.90 -26.41
C ARG A 74 -2.61 -21.88 -24.89
N ILE A 75 -2.36 -20.72 -24.29
CA ILE A 75 -2.30 -20.58 -22.82
C ILE A 75 -3.63 -20.99 -22.19
N ALA A 76 -4.74 -20.38 -22.66
CA ALA A 76 -6.07 -20.69 -22.14
C ALA A 76 -6.39 -22.19 -22.31
N GLY A 77 -6.06 -22.76 -23.47
CA GLY A 77 -6.33 -24.15 -23.81
C GLY A 77 -5.57 -25.15 -22.95
N ILE A 78 -4.26 -24.94 -22.74
CA ILE A 78 -3.44 -25.81 -21.88
C ILE A 78 -3.95 -25.79 -20.44
N ASN A 79 -4.23 -24.59 -19.90
CA ASN A 79 -4.75 -24.45 -18.55
C ASN A 79 -6.12 -25.14 -18.38
N LEU A 80 -7.01 -25.00 -19.36
CA LEU A 80 -8.33 -25.63 -19.34
C LEU A 80 -8.22 -27.16 -19.39
N LEU A 81 -7.36 -27.70 -20.26
CA LEU A 81 -7.13 -29.15 -20.36
C LEU A 81 -6.53 -29.73 -19.08
N ASN A 82 -5.55 -29.04 -18.48
CA ASN A 82 -4.96 -29.43 -17.20
C ASN A 82 -6.02 -29.43 -16.08
N ALA A 83 -6.91 -28.42 -16.05
CA ALA A 83 -7.98 -28.35 -15.08
C ALA A 83 -9.00 -29.50 -15.24
N LEU A 84 -9.40 -29.79 -16.48
CA LEU A 84 -10.29 -30.91 -16.79
C LEU A 84 -9.69 -32.26 -16.39
N GLN A 85 -8.39 -32.48 -16.69
CA GLN A 85 -7.70 -33.71 -16.34
C GLN A 85 -7.58 -33.90 -14.82
N LYS A 86 -7.36 -32.81 -14.08
CA LYS A 86 -7.22 -32.84 -12.62
C LYS A 86 -8.56 -33.08 -11.91
N GLY A 87 -9.65 -32.54 -12.45
CA GLY A 87 -11.00 -32.67 -11.90
C GLY A 87 -11.29 -31.75 -10.71
N TYR A 88 -12.57 -31.45 -10.49
CA TYR A 88 -13.03 -30.43 -9.53
C TYR A 88 -12.56 -30.68 -8.10
N HIS A 89 -12.74 -31.90 -7.57
CA HIS A 89 -12.40 -32.19 -6.17
C HIS A 89 -10.92 -31.98 -5.87
N ASN A 90 -10.04 -32.40 -6.78
CA ASN A 90 -8.59 -32.18 -6.62
C ASN A 90 -8.22 -30.70 -6.76
N ILE A 91 -8.82 -29.97 -7.70
CA ILE A 91 -8.61 -28.52 -7.84
C ILE A 91 -9.06 -27.80 -6.58
N ARG A 92 -10.25 -28.12 -6.05
CA ARG A 92 -10.79 -27.52 -4.83
C ARG A 92 -9.87 -27.79 -3.64
N ASN A 93 -9.41 -29.03 -3.47
CA ASN A 93 -8.50 -29.39 -2.38
C ASN A 93 -7.17 -28.65 -2.47
N ASP A 94 -6.59 -28.56 -3.67
CA ASP A 94 -5.33 -27.83 -3.87
C ASP A 94 -5.51 -26.32 -3.72
N HIS A 95 -6.63 -25.75 -4.16
CA HIS A 95 -6.99 -24.35 -3.93
C HIS A 95 -7.09 -24.04 -2.44
N ILE A 96 -7.83 -24.85 -1.67
CA ILE A 96 -7.96 -24.69 -0.22
C ILE A 96 -6.59 -24.79 0.43
N LYS A 97 -5.78 -25.78 0.06
CA LYS A 97 -4.43 -25.95 0.61
C LYS A 97 -3.51 -24.76 0.30
N ASP A 98 -3.51 -24.26 -0.94
CA ASP A 98 -2.73 -23.07 -1.33
C ASP A 98 -3.20 -21.83 -0.56
N TYR A 99 -4.51 -21.59 -0.52
CA TYR A 99 -5.07 -20.42 0.16
C TYR A 99 -4.78 -20.44 1.68
N HIS A 100 -5.04 -21.56 2.35
CA HIS A 100 -4.79 -21.72 3.79
C HIS A 100 -3.30 -21.63 4.16
N ASN A 101 -2.38 -21.97 3.24
CA ASN A 101 -0.94 -21.76 3.45
C ASN A 101 -0.57 -20.28 3.69
N PHE A 102 -1.38 -19.34 3.21
CA PHE A 102 -1.20 -17.90 3.41
C PHE A 102 -2.17 -17.35 4.44
N PHE A 103 -3.45 -17.67 4.32
CA PHE A 103 -4.50 -17.05 5.11
C PHE A 103 -4.41 -17.43 6.60
N ASP A 104 -4.10 -18.69 6.93
CA ASP A 104 -4.05 -19.17 8.33
C ASP A 104 -2.84 -18.65 9.11
N ARG A 105 -1.90 -17.96 8.46
CA ARG A 105 -0.71 -17.40 9.11
C ARG A 105 -1.03 -16.33 10.14
N VAL A 106 -2.16 -15.64 10.00
CA VAL A 106 -2.57 -14.56 10.91
C VAL A 106 -4.00 -14.78 11.39
N GLU A 107 -4.16 -14.70 12.71
CA GLU A 107 -5.45 -14.84 13.38
C GLU A 107 -5.65 -13.63 14.30
N LEU A 108 -6.76 -12.92 14.15
CA LEU A 108 -7.15 -11.79 15.01
C LEU A 108 -8.53 -12.08 15.57
N GLU A 109 -8.64 -12.03 16.90
CA GLU A 109 -9.90 -12.16 17.61
C GLU A 109 -10.06 -10.98 18.57
N LEU A 110 -11.15 -10.24 18.39
CA LEU A 110 -11.58 -9.15 19.26
C LEU A 110 -12.85 -9.62 19.96
N TYR A 111 -12.78 -9.89 21.27
CA TYR A 111 -13.90 -10.54 21.95
C TYR A 111 -15.11 -9.62 22.07
N GLY A 112 -16.23 -10.02 21.48
CA GLY A 112 -17.52 -9.33 21.50
C GLY A 112 -18.69 -10.27 21.25
N ASP A 113 -19.86 -9.71 20.97
CA ASP A 113 -21.03 -10.50 20.54
C ASP A 113 -20.78 -11.09 19.14
N ASP A 114 -21.03 -12.39 18.96
CA ASP A 114 -21.10 -13.01 17.65
C ASP A 114 -22.32 -12.49 16.88
N ARG A 115 -22.10 -12.04 15.65
CA ARG A 115 -23.11 -11.48 14.75
C ARG A 115 -22.97 -12.05 13.34
N SER A 116 -22.33 -13.20 13.21
CA SER A 116 -22.09 -13.88 11.94
C SER A 116 -23.38 -14.35 11.24
N ASP A 117 -24.50 -14.39 11.96
CA ASP A 117 -25.84 -14.71 11.43
C ASP A 117 -26.54 -13.52 10.76
N ILE A 118 -26.02 -12.30 10.89
CA ILE A 118 -26.58 -11.07 10.31
C ILE A 118 -25.87 -10.75 8.98
N PRO A 119 -26.61 -10.42 7.90
CA PRO A 119 -26.02 -9.96 6.64
C PRO A 119 -25.08 -8.76 6.80
N ILE A 120 -23.99 -8.74 6.03
CA ILE A 120 -22.93 -7.73 6.14
C ILE A 120 -23.43 -6.30 5.93
N ASP A 121 -24.36 -6.08 5.00
CA ASP A 121 -24.95 -4.77 4.73
C ASP A 121 -25.74 -4.23 5.94
N GLU A 122 -26.50 -5.09 6.61
CA GLU A 122 -27.20 -4.75 7.85
C GLU A 122 -26.22 -4.49 9.00
N ARG A 123 -25.14 -5.28 9.11
CA ARG A 123 -24.08 -5.05 10.10
C ARG A 123 -23.41 -3.69 9.91
N LEU A 124 -23.02 -3.34 8.69
CA LEU A 124 -22.43 -2.04 8.36
C LEU A 124 -23.35 -0.86 8.68
N ARG A 125 -24.65 -0.96 8.38
CA ARG A 125 -25.62 0.10 8.74
C ARG A 125 -25.74 0.28 10.25
N ARG A 126 -25.90 -0.81 11.00
CA ARG A 126 -25.95 -0.76 12.48
C ARG A 126 -24.67 -0.20 13.08
N TYR A 127 -23.53 -0.56 12.51
CA TYR A 127 -22.22 -0.07 12.94
C TYR A 127 -22.06 1.43 12.66
N ALA A 128 -22.52 1.90 11.50
CA ALA A 128 -22.59 3.32 11.16
C ALA A 128 -23.53 4.12 12.09
N ASP A 129 -24.61 3.52 12.57
CA ASP A 129 -25.53 4.11 13.55
C ASP A 129 -24.99 4.09 15.01
N GLY A 130 -23.74 3.69 15.21
CA GLY A 130 -23.05 3.71 16.50
C GLY A 130 -23.08 2.38 17.26
N GLY A 131 -23.59 1.30 16.66
CA GLY A 131 -23.48 -0.04 17.23
C GLY A 131 -22.04 -0.56 17.26
N GLU A 132 -21.71 -1.39 18.26
CA GLU A 132 -20.43 -2.11 18.31
C GLU A 132 -20.51 -3.43 17.54
N ASP A 133 -19.45 -3.81 16.83
CA ASP A 133 -19.36 -5.07 16.08
C ASP A 133 -17.89 -5.48 15.90
N LYS A 134 -17.30 -6.07 16.95
CA LYS A 134 -15.89 -6.47 16.97
C LYS A 134 -15.56 -7.58 15.96
N ASP A 135 -16.52 -8.45 15.66
CA ASP A 135 -16.36 -9.46 14.60
C ASP A 135 -16.26 -8.80 13.21
N LEU A 136 -17.00 -7.71 12.96
CA LEU A 136 -16.92 -6.97 11.70
C LEU A 136 -15.56 -6.28 11.53
N GLU A 137 -15.03 -5.75 12.64
CA GLU A 137 -13.68 -5.18 12.71
C GLU A 137 -12.60 -6.24 12.40
N SER A 138 -12.65 -7.42 13.05
CA SER A 138 -11.75 -8.54 12.71
C SER A 138 -11.91 -9.02 11.27
N LEU A 139 -13.16 -9.10 10.78
CA LEU A 139 -13.47 -9.51 9.42
C LEU A 139 -12.88 -8.56 8.39
N TYR A 140 -12.97 -7.24 8.59
CA TYR A 140 -12.42 -6.26 7.66
C TYR A 140 -10.89 -6.31 7.59
N PHE A 141 -10.20 -6.50 8.73
CA PHE A 141 -8.77 -6.77 8.75
C PHE A 141 -8.40 -8.01 7.92
N GLN A 142 -9.10 -9.13 8.13
CA GLN A 142 -8.87 -10.35 7.37
C GLN A 142 -9.25 -10.21 5.89
N PHE A 143 -10.25 -9.37 5.58
CA PHE A 143 -10.64 -9.08 4.20
C PHE A 143 -9.53 -8.38 3.44
N GLY A 144 -8.80 -7.45 4.06
CA GLY A 144 -7.58 -6.86 3.47
C GLY A 144 -6.53 -7.92 3.11
N ARG A 145 -6.28 -8.90 3.99
CA ARG A 145 -5.38 -10.02 3.71
C ARG A 145 -5.90 -10.93 2.59
N TYR A 146 -7.20 -11.25 2.60
CA TYR A 146 -7.85 -12.03 1.56
C TYR A 146 -7.72 -11.36 0.19
N LEU A 147 -7.97 -10.05 0.11
CA LEU A 147 -7.87 -9.28 -1.12
C LEU A 147 -6.45 -9.34 -1.69
N LEU A 148 -5.43 -9.16 -0.85
CA LEU A 148 -4.03 -9.17 -1.31
C LEU A 148 -3.60 -10.53 -1.83
N ILE A 149 -3.95 -11.62 -1.11
CA ILE A 149 -3.74 -13.01 -1.56
C ILE A 149 -4.41 -13.25 -2.93
N SER A 150 -5.57 -12.63 -3.15
CA SER A 150 -6.41 -12.84 -4.33
C SER A 150 -6.03 -11.94 -5.52
N SER A 151 -5.29 -10.85 -5.30
CA SER A 151 -4.98 -9.87 -6.36
C SER A 151 -3.49 -9.72 -6.67
N SER A 152 -2.57 -10.23 -5.85
CA SER A 152 -1.12 -9.98 -6.00
C SER A 152 -0.29 -11.26 -6.00
N ARG A 153 -0.51 -12.11 -7.02
CA ARG A 153 0.21 -13.41 -7.20
C ARG A 153 0.98 -13.51 -8.53
N THR A 154 0.79 -12.55 -9.43
CA THR A 154 1.39 -12.59 -10.76
C THR A 154 2.67 -11.77 -10.76
N ASP A 155 3.79 -12.40 -11.14
CA ASP A 155 5.10 -11.75 -11.19
C ASP A 155 5.06 -10.44 -11.98
N GLY A 156 5.60 -9.38 -11.39
CA GLY A 156 5.68 -8.03 -11.97
C GLY A 156 4.34 -7.33 -12.23
N VAL A 157 3.21 -7.90 -11.80
CA VAL A 157 1.87 -7.32 -11.99
C VAL A 157 1.23 -7.09 -10.61
N PRO A 158 1.43 -5.91 -10.00
CA PRO A 158 0.89 -5.61 -8.69
C PRO A 158 -0.64 -5.40 -8.72
N ALA A 159 -1.24 -5.39 -7.53
CA ALA A 159 -2.61 -4.97 -7.33
C ALA A 159 -2.76 -3.50 -7.75
N ASN A 160 -3.63 -3.23 -8.72
CA ASN A 160 -3.93 -1.87 -9.16
C ASN A 160 -4.98 -1.21 -8.24
N LEU A 161 -5.46 -0.03 -8.61
CA LEU A 161 -6.51 0.73 -7.90
C LEU A 161 -7.79 -0.07 -7.56
N GLN A 162 -8.06 -1.18 -8.25
CA GLN A 162 -9.21 -2.07 -8.01
C GLN A 162 -8.78 -3.53 -7.79
N GLY A 163 -7.51 -3.76 -7.43
CA GLY A 163 -6.89 -5.09 -7.33
C GLY A 163 -6.84 -5.75 -8.71
N ILE A 164 -7.84 -6.58 -9.00
CA ILE A 164 -8.09 -7.20 -10.31
C ILE A 164 -9.58 -7.15 -10.71
N TRP A 165 -10.43 -6.46 -9.95
CA TRP A 165 -11.90 -6.50 -10.08
C TRP A 165 -12.45 -5.23 -10.73
N ASN A 166 -12.61 -5.26 -12.04
CA ASN A 166 -13.17 -4.15 -12.81
C ASN A 166 -14.09 -4.66 -13.92
N HIS A 167 -15.25 -4.02 -14.09
CA HIS A 167 -16.20 -4.33 -15.16
C HIS A 167 -16.32 -3.23 -16.21
N HIS A 168 -15.63 -2.10 -16.03
CA HIS A 168 -15.66 -0.97 -16.97
C HIS A 168 -14.55 -1.09 -18.02
N LEU A 169 -14.86 -0.75 -19.27
CA LEU A 169 -13.82 -0.57 -20.29
C LEU A 169 -12.95 0.67 -20.03
N ARG A 170 -13.53 1.70 -19.42
CA ARG A 170 -12.87 2.95 -19.03
C ARG A 170 -13.06 3.18 -17.54
N PRO A 171 -12.35 2.44 -16.68
CA PRO A 171 -12.54 2.55 -15.25
C PRO A 171 -12.13 3.92 -14.69
N PRO A 172 -12.67 4.31 -13.52
CA PRO A 172 -12.20 5.47 -12.76
C PRO A 172 -10.68 5.47 -12.63
N TRP A 173 -10.05 6.60 -12.98
CA TRP A 173 -8.59 6.79 -13.00
C TRP A 173 -7.81 5.71 -13.78
N SER A 174 -8.47 5.06 -14.74
CA SER A 174 -7.93 3.95 -15.54
C SER A 174 -7.64 2.66 -14.77
N SER A 175 -8.08 2.52 -13.51
CA SER A 175 -7.76 1.38 -12.64
C SER A 175 -6.26 1.01 -12.72
N ASN A 176 -5.41 2.02 -12.79
CA ASN A 176 -3.99 1.88 -13.09
C ASN A 176 -3.16 1.82 -11.80
N TYR A 177 -1.88 2.14 -11.89
CA TYR A 177 -1.00 2.28 -10.74
C TYR A 177 -0.86 3.76 -10.43
N THR A 178 -1.63 4.29 -9.46
CA THR A 178 -1.39 5.64 -8.92
C THR A 178 -0.41 5.54 -7.75
N MET A 179 0.77 6.12 -7.93
CA MET A 179 1.97 5.91 -7.13
C MET A 179 2.37 7.20 -6.39
N ASN A 180 1.39 7.95 -5.90
CA ASN A 180 1.58 9.07 -4.98
C ASN A 180 0.86 8.83 -3.64
N ILE A 181 0.42 7.58 -3.41
CA ILE A 181 -0.16 7.02 -2.19
C ILE A 181 -0.76 5.63 -2.47
N ASN A 182 -1.58 5.48 -3.50
CA ASN A 182 -2.53 4.35 -3.60
C ASN A 182 -1.83 2.99 -3.78
N VAL A 183 -0.87 2.89 -4.70
CA VAL A 183 -0.11 1.65 -4.91
C VAL A 183 0.77 1.36 -3.70
N GLU A 184 1.33 2.38 -3.06
CA GLU A 184 2.11 2.18 -1.83
C GLU A 184 1.21 1.64 -0.71
N GLU A 185 0.02 2.22 -0.53
CA GLU A 185 -0.98 1.82 0.46
C GLU A 185 -1.51 0.40 0.23
N ASN A 186 -1.62 -0.03 -1.04
CA ASN A 186 -1.99 -1.42 -1.36
C ASN A 186 -1.07 -2.46 -0.69
N TYR A 187 0.17 -2.09 -0.39
CA TYR A 187 1.21 -3.02 0.07
C TYR A 187 1.68 -2.78 1.50
N TRP A 188 1.16 -1.77 2.22
CA TRP A 188 1.53 -1.53 3.62
C TRP A 188 1.26 -2.73 4.54
N LEU A 189 0.23 -3.51 4.24
CA LEU A 189 -0.15 -4.71 4.99
C LEU A 189 0.74 -5.94 4.65
N ALA A 190 1.39 -5.97 3.48
CA ALA A 190 1.96 -7.19 2.91
C ALA A 190 2.95 -7.88 3.85
N GLU A 191 3.92 -7.13 4.37
CA GLU A 191 4.95 -7.70 5.24
C GLU A 191 4.44 -7.95 6.66
N CYS A 192 3.84 -6.94 7.28
CA CYS A 192 3.41 -7.00 8.68
C CYS A 192 2.32 -8.05 8.91
N ALA A 193 1.45 -8.32 7.92
CA ALA A 193 0.42 -9.36 7.99
C ALA A 193 0.83 -10.70 7.37
N ASN A 194 2.14 -10.95 7.28
CA ASN A 194 2.73 -12.25 6.98
C ASN A 194 2.42 -12.78 5.56
N LEU A 195 2.43 -11.85 4.59
CA LEU A 195 2.22 -12.11 3.16
C LEU A 195 3.39 -11.59 2.28
N PRO A 196 4.67 -11.83 2.63
CA PRO A 196 5.82 -11.31 1.88
C PRO A 196 5.80 -11.75 0.41
N GLU A 197 5.30 -12.94 0.10
CA GLU A 197 5.20 -13.44 -1.27
C GLU A 197 4.22 -12.61 -2.12
N MET A 198 3.21 -12.00 -1.48
CA MET A 198 2.27 -11.13 -2.15
C MET A 198 2.84 -9.75 -2.42
N HIS A 199 3.97 -9.37 -1.80
CA HIS A 199 4.67 -8.11 -2.05
C HIS A 199 5.51 -8.16 -3.33
N MET A 200 6.02 -9.35 -3.68
CA MET A 200 6.94 -9.57 -4.79
C MET A 200 6.48 -8.99 -6.15
N PRO A 201 5.19 -9.05 -6.54
CA PRO A 201 4.72 -8.40 -7.76
C PRO A 201 5.03 -6.90 -7.84
N LEU A 202 4.89 -6.16 -6.72
CA LEU A 202 5.27 -4.75 -6.67
C LEU A 202 6.79 -4.60 -6.76
N LEU A 203 7.55 -5.37 -5.99
CA LEU A 203 9.01 -5.26 -5.93
C LEU A 203 9.65 -5.52 -7.32
N GLN A 204 9.10 -6.46 -8.08
CA GLN A 204 9.49 -6.72 -9.47
C GLN A 204 9.00 -5.63 -10.44
N PHE A 205 7.82 -5.06 -10.21
CA PHE A 205 7.34 -3.93 -11.00
C PHE A 205 8.21 -2.68 -10.83
N ILE A 206 8.80 -2.47 -9.64
CA ILE A 206 9.77 -1.40 -9.40
C ILE A 206 11.03 -1.59 -10.27
N ASP A 207 11.49 -2.83 -10.48
CA ASP A 207 12.59 -3.12 -11.40
C ASP A 207 12.24 -2.71 -12.84
N ASN A 208 11.05 -3.10 -13.32
CA ASN A 208 10.54 -2.69 -14.64
C ASN A 208 10.46 -1.15 -14.78
N LEU A 209 9.91 -0.47 -13.76
CA LEU A 209 9.85 0.99 -13.69
C LEU A 209 11.24 1.63 -13.72
N SER A 210 12.24 1.01 -13.11
CA SER A 210 13.61 1.54 -13.11
C SER A 210 14.19 1.60 -14.53
N VAL A 211 13.80 0.66 -15.39
CA VAL A 211 14.28 0.60 -16.78
C VAL A 211 13.70 1.76 -17.60
N SER A 212 12.37 1.90 -17.61
CA SER A 212 11.73 3.02 -18.30
C SER A 212 12.09 4.37 -17.64
N GLY A 213 12.23 4.38 -16.32
CA GLY A 213 12.52 5.55 -15.51
C GLY A 213 13.89 6.17 -15.75
N ARG A 214 14.88 5.41 -16.23
CA ARG A 214 16.16 5.96 -16.72
C ARG A 214 15.95 6.86 -17.95
N VAL A 215 15.06 6.45 -18.85
CA VAL A 215 14.70 7.26 -20.03
C VAL A 215 13.96 8.51 -19.59
N THR A 216 13.00 8.38 -18.66
CA THR A 216 12.28 9.53 -18.11
C THR A 216 13.21 10.52 -17.41
N ALA A 217 14.13 10.05 -16.55
CA ALA A 217 15.10 10.89 -15.84
C ALA A 217 15.93 11.74 -16.81
N SER A 218 16.49 11.12 -17.85
CA SER A 218 17.32 11.82 -18.83
C SER A 218 16.53 12.76 -19.73
N THR A 219 15.35 12.35 -20.21
CA THR A 219 14.60 13.09 -21.24
C THR A 219 13.68 14.19 -20.69
N PHE A 220 13.08 13.99 -19.52
CA PHE A 220 12.18 14.99 -18.90
C PHE A 220 12.89 15.88 -17.88
N TYR A 221 13.89 15.35 -17.18
CA TYR A 221 14.53 16.04 -16.05
C TYR A 221 16.00 16.41 -16.31
N GLY A 222 16.60 15.95 -17.41
CA GLY A 222 18.01 16.21 -17.72
C GLY A 222 18.99 15.56 -16.73
N VAL A 223 18.51 14.60 -15.93
CA VAL A 223 19.29 13.87 -14.93
C VAL A 223 19.78 12.56 -15.54
N ASN A 224 21.10 12.38 -15.60
CA ASN A 224 21.72 11.24 -16.29
C ASN A 224 22.10 10.06 -15.36
N ARG A 225 22.01 10.26 -14.04
CA ARG A 225 22.23 9.21 -13.03
C ARG A 225 20.89 8.74 -12.47
N GLY A 226 20.79 7.47 -12.14
CA GLY A 226 19.58 6.93 -11.55
C GLY A 226 18.36 6.87 -12.47
N TRP A 227 17.17 6.80 -11.86
CA TRP A 227 15.90 6.66 -12.54
C TRP A 227 14.78 7.38 -11.77
N ALA A 228 13.73 7.80 -12.49
CA ALA A 228 12.59 8.48 -11.90
C ALA A 228 11.28 8.01 -12.53
N SER A 229 10.22 8.01 -11.73
CA SER A 229 8.85 7.78 -12.19
C SER A 229 7.91 8.82 -11.61
N CYS A 230 6.82 9.10 -12.34
CA CYS A 230 5.84 10.11 -11.95
C CYS A 230 4.63 9.50 -11.23
N HIS A 231 3.63 10.32 -10.86
CA HIS A 231 2.51 9.88 -10.01
C HIS A 231 1.65 8.71 -10.55
N ASN A 232 1.72 8.35 -11.84
CA ASN A 232 0.94 7.25 -12.41
C ASN A 232 1.81 6.36 -13.30
N SER A 233 1.50 5.06 -13.29
CA SER A 233 1.98 4.05 -14.21
C SER A 233 0.85 3.12 -14.66
N ASP A 234 1.18 2.13 -15.48
CA ASP A 234 0.31 1.06 -15.96
C ASP A 234 1.12 -0.24 -16.15
N ILE A 235 0.48 -1.27 -16.72
CA ILE A 235 1.13 -2.58 -16.93
C ILE A 235 2.38 -2.52 -17.83
N TRP A 236 2.57 -1.43 -18.59
CA TRP A 236 3.72 -1.19 -19.45
C TRP A 236 4.86 -0.46 -18.73
N ALA A 237 4.78 -0.34 -17.40
CA ALA A 237 5.76 0.36 -16.57
C ALA A 237 6.02 1.79 -17.06
N MET A 238 4.97 2.51 -17.47
CA MET A 238 5.06 3.93 -17.83
C MET A 238 5.62 4.75 -16.66
N SER A 239 6.65 5.56 -16.91
CA SER A 239 7.31 6.38 -15.87
C SER A 239 7.24 7.89 -16.12
N ASN A 240 6.85 8.33 -17.31
CA ASN A 240 6.76 9.74 -17.67
C ASN A 240 5.58 10.46 -17.00
N PRO A 241 5.61 11.81 -16.92
CA PRO A 241 4.46 12.59 -16.47
C PRO A 241 3.23 12.33 -17.35
N VAL A 242 2.06 12.29 -16.73
CA VAL A 242 0.78 12.27 -17.44
C VAL A 242 0.33 13.71 -17.75
N GLY A 243 -0.94 13.90 -18.11
CA GLY A 243 -1.53 15.24 -18.24
C GLY A 243 -1.48 15.79 -19.66
N ASP A 244 -1.32 14.92 -20.66
CA ASP A 244 -1.47 15.25 -22.08
C ASP A 244 -0.64 16.46 -22.55
N PHE A 245 0.61 16.53 -22.14
CA PHE A 245 1.48 17.64 -22.57
C PHE A 245 0.89 19.03 -22.26
N GLY A 246 0.18 19.18 -21.13
CA GLY A 246 -0.26 20.47 -20.60
C GLY A 246 -1.77 20.62 -20.32
N GLN A 247 -2.60 19.60 -20.61
CA GLN A 247 -4.03 19.63 -20.26
C GLN A 247 -4.30 19.22 -18.81
N GLY A 248 -3.43 18.40 -18.24
CA GLY A 248 -3.51 17.99 -16.84
C GLY A 248 -3.12 19.11 -15.90
N HIS A 249 -3.76 19.17 -14.73
CA HIS A 249 -3.42 20.15 -13.73
C HIS A 249 -2.07 19.80 -13.07
N PRO A 250 -1.16 20.78 -12.90
CA PRO A 250 0.18 20.49 -12.41
C PRO A 250 0.24 19.97 -10.97
N CYS A 251 -0.78 20.20 -10.13
CA CYS A 251 -0.81 19.71 -8.73
C CYS A 251 -0.73 18.18 -8.60
N TRP A 252 -1.08 17.44 -9.65
CA TRP A 252 -0.97 15.98 -9.70
C TRP A 252 -0.09 15.50 -10.85
N ALA A 253 -0.13 16.15 -12.02
CA ALA A 253 0.61 15.69 -13.19
C ALA A 253 2.13 15.85 -13.06
N ASN A 254 2.59 16.89 -12.35
CA ASN A 254 4.00 17.25 -12.24
C ASN A 254 4.57 16.84 -10.87
N TRP A 255 4.64 15.54 -10.63
CA TRP A 255 5.20 14.98 -9.41
C TRP A 255 6.01 13.72 -9.74
N ASN A 256 7.28 13.71 -9.33
CA ASN A 256 8.33 12.80 -9.80
C ASN A 256 9.03 12.03 -8.66
N MET A 257 8.40 11.95 -7.48
CA MET A 257 8.96 11.29 -6.31
C MET A 257 8.47 9.85 -6.10
N SER A 258 7.63 9.30 -7.00
CA SER A 258 7.11 7.92 -6.84
C SER A 258 8.23 6.88 -6.73
N GLY A 259 9.30 7.00 -7.54
CA GLY A 259 10.42 6.06 -7.48
C GLY A 259 11.11 6.06 -6.12
N ALA A 260 11.30 7.24 -5.52
CA ALA A 260 11.92 7.39 -4.21
C ALA A 260 11.04 6.87 -3.06
N TRP A 261 9.71 6.95 -3.20
CA TRP A 261 8.77 6.33 -2.26
C TRP A 261 8.74 4.81 -2.45
N LEU A 262 8.55 4.32 -3.67
CA LEU A 262 8.42 2.90 -3.98
C LEU A 262 9.62 2.07 -3.51
N VAL A 263 10.85 2.57 -3.65
CA VAL A 263 12.04 1.82 -3.19
C VAL A 263 12.06 1.59 -1.68
N THR A 264 11.26 2.31 -0.89
CA THR A 264 11.11 2.02 0.54
C THR A 264 10.42 0.67 0.81
N HIS A 265 9.64 0.16 -0.14
CA HIS A 265 9.06 -1.18 -0.07
C HIS A 265 10.11 -2.28 -0.24
N LEU A 266 11.14 -2.06 -1.08
CA LEU A 266 12.27 -2.97 -1.21
C LEU A 266 13.06 -3.06 0.10
N TRP A 267 13.28 -1.91 0.74
CA TRP A 267 13.94 -1.85 2.04
C TRP A 267 13.13 -2.53 3.13
N ASP A 268 11.82 -2.29 3.19
CA ASP A 268 10.96 -2.95 4.16
C ASP A 268 10.90 -4.47 3.95
N HIS A 269 10.82 -4.96 2.71
CA HIS A 269 10.90 -6.40 2.44
C HIS A 269 12.18 -7.02 3.05
N TYR A 270 13.32 -6.37 2.86
CA TYR A 270 14.56 -6.78 3.52
C TYR A 270 14.44 -6.75 5.05
N LEU A 271 13.91 -5.69 5.64
CA LEU A 271 13.79 -5.58 7.10
C LEU A 271 12.90 -6.66 7.72
N TYR A 272 11.86 -7.12 7.03
CA TYR A 272 10.98 -8.18 7.52
C TYR A 272 11.50 -9.60 7.26
N THR A 273 12.32 -9.79 6.24
CA THR A 273 12.81 -11.13 5.83
C THR A 273 14.23 -11.42 6.30
N GLY A 274 15.07 -10.38 6.43
CA GLY A 274 16.51 -10.50 6.62
C GLY A 274 17.26 -11.03 5.40
N ASP A 275 16.64 -11.07 4.21
CA ASP A 275 17.24 -11.64 3.00
C ASP A 275 18.33 -10.73 2.42
N MET A 276 19.58 -11.04 2.77
CA MET A 276 20.76 -10.30 2.31
C MET A 276 21.04 -10.48 0.81
N ASP A 277 20.63 -11.60 0.21
CA ASP A 277 20.83 -11.81 -1.23
C ASP A 277 19.84 -10.94 -2.01
N PHE A 278 18.58 -10.89 -1.59
CA PHE A 278 17.60 -9.94 -2.11
C PHE A 278 18.07 -8.49 -1.93
N LEU A 279 18.59 -8.13 -0.74
CA LEU A 279 19.09 -6.78 -0.49
C LEU A 279 20.19 -6.41 -1.49
N ARG A 280 21.16 -7.30 -1.70
CA ARG A 280 22.33 -7.06 -2.56
C ARG A 280 21.97 -7.04 -4.04
N ASP A 281 21.18 -8.01 -4.49
CA ASP A 281 21.03 -8.33 -5.91
C ASP A 281 19.78 -7.68 -6.52
N ASN A 282 18.77 -7.34 -5.71
CA ASN A 282 17.51 -6.76 -6.17
C ASN A 282 17.24 -5.36 -5.58
N ALA A 283 17.24 -5.22 -4.24
CA ALA A 283 16.80 -3.99 -3.59
C ALA A 283 17.80 -2.83 -3.76
N TYR A 284 19.05 -3.06 -3.35
CA TYR A 284 20.05 -2.00 -3.26
C TYR A 284 20.35 -1.32 -4.61
N PRO A 285 20.49 -2.03 -5.75
CA PRO A 285 20.67 -1.37 -7.05
C PRO A 285 19.54 -0.41 -7.41
N LEU A 286 18.29 -0.77 -7.10
CA LEU A 286 17.11 0.05 -7.37
C LEU A 286 17.04 1.26 -6.42
N MET A 287 17.27 1.04 -5.12
CA MET A 287 17.36 2.09 -4.09
C MET A 287 18.45 3.12 -4.42
N LYS A 288 19.65 2.64 -4.79
CA LYS A 288 20.76 3.47 -5.25
C LYS A 288 20.36 4.32 -6.44
N GLY A 289 19.73 3.72 -7.46
CA GLY A 289 19.28 4.45 -8.64
C GLY A 289 18.24 5.53 -8.34
N ALA A 290 17.29 5.29 -7.42
CA ALA A 290 16.34 6.33 -7.02
C ALA A 290 17.03 7.46 -6.23
N ALA A 291 17.98 7.12 -5.36
CA ALA A 291 18.76 8.08 -4.59
C ALA A 291 19.68 8.94 -5.48
N GLU A 292 20.30 8.35 -6.50
CA GLU A 292 21.09 9.07 -7.50
C GLU A 292 20.25 10.12 -8.24
N PHE A 293 19.04 9.76 -8.67
CA PHE A 293 18.13 10.71 -9.30
C PHE A 293 17.80 11.86 -8.35
N CYS A 294 17.42 11.57 -7.11
CA CYS A 294 17.07 12.60 -6.13
C CYS A 294 18.24 13.54 -5.82
N LEU A 295 19.46 13.01 -5.72
CA LEU A 295 20.67 13.79 -5.47
C LEU A 295 20.95 14.78 -6.61
N ASP A 296 20.82 14.33 -7.85
CA ASP A 296 21.06 15.15 -9.05
C ASP A 296 19.84 16.05 -9.41
N TRP A 297 18.64 15.76 -8.87
CA TRP A 297 17.42 16.56 -9.06
C TRP A 297 17.33 17.75 -8.10
N MET A 298 17.89 17.63 -6.90
CA MET A 298 17.87 18.72 -5.92
C MET A 298 18.79 19.87 -6.33
N VAL A 299 18.37 21.08 -5.98
CA VAL A 299 19.10 22.33 -6.21
C VAL A 299 19.26 23.10 -4.90
N GLU A 300 20.26 23.98 -4.82
CA GLU A 300 20.45 24.85 -3.66
C GLU A 300 19.44 26.03 -3.65
N ASP A 301 18.81 26.27 -2.50
CA ASP A 301 18.05 27.49 -2.23
C ASP A 301 18.97 28.68 -1.92
N LYS A 302 18.40 29.86 -1.67
CA LYS A 302 19.18 31.08 -1.37
C LYS A 302 20.01 30.98 -0.08
N GLN A 303 19.71 30.02 0.78
CA GLN A 303 20.39 29.77 2.04
C GLN A 303 21.39 28.60 1.93
N GLY A 304 21.53 27.99 0.75
CA GLY A 304 22.41 26.84 0.51
C GLY A 304 21.82 25.50 0.96
N ASN A 305 20.52 25.44 1.28
CA ASN A 305 19.84 24.17 1.56
C ASN A 305 19.45 23.48 0.24
N LEU A 306 19.42 22.16 0.23
CA LEU A 306 18.92 21.38 -0.90
C LEU A 306 17.38 21.31 -0.87
N VAL A 307 16.77 21.61 -2.01
CA VAL A 307 15.33 21.58 -2.27
C VAL A 307 15.04 20.98 -3.65
N THR A 308 13.81 20.51 -3.89
CA THR A 308 13.34 20.14 -5.24
C THR A 308 12.72 21.34 -5.96
N SER A 309 12.89 21.47 -7.27
CA SER A 309 12.27 22.52 -8.07
C SER A 309 12.16 22.13 -9.56
N PRO A 310 10.95 22.06 -10.15
CA PRO A 310 9.66 22.26 -9.49
C PRO A 310 9.34 21.13 -8.49
N SER A 311 8.46 21.43 -7.57
CA SER A 311 7.94 20.56 -6.51
C SER A 311 6.43 20.78 -6.39
N THR A 312 5.71 19.77 -5.90
CA THR A 312 4.28 19.81 -5.60
C THR A 312 4.01 19.07 -4.29
N SER A 313 2.90 19.37 -3.61
CA SER A 313 2.37 18.52 -2.55
C SER A 313 1.13 17.83 -3.13
N PRO A 314 1.20 16.55 -3.55
CA PRO A 314 0.07 15.88 -4.17
C PRO A 314 -1.17 15.93 -3.26
N GLU A 315 -2.35 16.34 -3.70
CA GLU A 315 -2.70 17.05 -4.96
C GLU A 315 -3.22 18.46 -4.64
N ASN A 316 -2.59 19.09 -3.65
CA ASN A 316 -3.07 20.28 -2.98
C ASN A 316 -2.64 21.57 -3.71
N ILE A 317 -3.25 22.68 -3.31
CA ILE A 317 -3.00 24.02 -3.86
C ILE A 317 -2.75 24.95 -2.67
N TYR A 318 -1.71 25.78 -2.72
CA TYR A 318 -1.46 26.82 -1.72
C TYR A 318 -2.09 28.15 -2.11
N ILE A 319 -2.28 29.02 -1.12
CA ILE A 319 -2.65 30.42 -1.27
C ILE A 319 -1.57 31.29 -0.62
N THR A 320 -0.95 32.15 -1.41
CA THR A 320 0.01 33.17 -0.95
C THR A 320 -0.71 34.33 -0.25
N GLY A 321 0.06 35.20 0.43
CA GLY A 321 -0.49 36.36 1.15
C GLY A 321 -1.20 37.40 0.27
N ASP A 322 -0.92 37.44 -1.03
CA ASP A 322 -1.60 38.29 -2.02
C ASP A 322 -2.77 37.59 -2.74
N GLY A 323 -3.09 36.35 -2.33
CA GLY A 323 -4.24 35.59 -2.83
C GLY A 323 -3.97 34.76 -4.08
N TYR A 324 -2.72 34.68 -4.56
CA TYR A 324 -2.37 33.80 -5.67
C TYR A 324 -2.52 32.32 -5.26
N ARG A 325 -3.16 31.54 -6.14
CA ARG A 325 -3.38 30.10 -5.97
C ARG A 325 -2.38 29.33 -6.82
N GLY A 326 -1.47 28.62 -6.17
CA GLY A 326 -0.39 27.90 -6.84
C GLY A 326 -0.39 26.40 -6.55
N ALA A 327 0.05 25.62 -7.53
CA ALA A 327 0.19 24.17 -7.43
C ALA A 327 1.65 23.73 -7.35
N THR A 328 2.53 24.41 -8.08
CA THR A 328 3.96 24.16 -8.12
C THR A 328 4.71 25.23 -7.34
N LEU A 329 5.79 24.79 -6.69
CA LEU A 329 6.73 25.62 -5.94
C LEU A 329 8.12 24.97 -5.97
N TYR A 330 9.02 25.42 -5.11
CA TYR A 330 10.23 24.68 -4.76
C TYR A 330 10.12 24.20 -3.31
N GLY A 331 10.71 23.04 -3.01
CA GLY A 331 10.88 22.53 -1.65
C GLY A 331 9.58 22.23 -0.89
N ALA A 332 8.59 21.59 -1.52
CA ALA A 332 7.44 21.07 -0.77
C ALA A 332 7.91 20.02 0.24
N THR A 333 7.29 20.00 1.43
CA THR A 333 7.71 19.12 2.52
C THR A 333 7.58 17.64 2.15
N ALA A 334 6.58 17.29 1.33
CA ALA A 334 6.37 15.91 0.87
C ALA A 334 7.59 15.34 0.12
N ASP A 335 8.10 16.05 -0.89
CA ASP A 335 9.29 15.62 -1.66
C ASP A 335 10.50 15.41 -0.74
N LEU A 336 10.75 16.40 0.14
CA LEU A 336 11.91 16.36 1.01
C LEU A 336 11.82 15.25 2.06
N ALA A 337 10.61 14.95 2.56
CA ALA A 337 10.36 13.83 3.46
C ALA A 337 10.65 12.49 2.77
N ILE A 338 10.20 12.31 1.52
CA ILE A 338 10.44 11.10 0.73
C ILE A 338 11.93 10.93 0.42
N ILE A 339 12.61 12.00 -0.01
CA ILE A 339 14.05 11.96 -0.29
C ILE A 339 14.85 11.65 0.99
N ARG A 340 14.49 12.22 2.14
CA ARG A 340 15.14 11.93 3.42
C ARG A 340 15.05 10.44 3.76
N GLU A 341 13.87 9.84 3.60
CA GLU A 341 13.67 8.42 3.88
C GLU A 341 14.47 7.56 2.88
N CYS A 342 14.39 7.85 1.58
CA CYS A 342 15.15 7.15 0.54
C CYS A 342 16.66 7.19 0.81
N PHE A 343 17.21 8.36 1.15
CA PHE A 343 18.64 8.51 1.43
C PHE A 343 19.07 7.74 2.68
N ARG A 344 18.32 7.85 3.78
CA ARG A 344 18.63 7.13 5.03
C ARG A 344 18.64 5.62 4.80
N GLN A 345 17.64 5.09 4.11
CA GLN A 345 17.53 3.66 3.83
C GLN A 345 18.61 3.18 2.85
N THR A 346 18.93 3.95 1.80
CA THR A 346 20.01 3.62 0.86
C THR A 346 21.38 3.62 1.53
N ILE A 347 21.67 4.59 2.40
CA ILE A 347 22.91 4.60 3.21
C ILE A 347 22.96 3.32 4.06
N ARG A 348 21.86 3.00 4.75
CA ARG A 348 21.81 1.84 5.64
C ARG A 348 22.01 0.51 4.90
N ALA A 349 21.36 0.35 3.75
CA ALA A 349 21.56 -0.79 2.87
C ALA A 349 23.03 -0.91 2.42
N ALA A 350 23.64 0.21 1.98
CA ALA A 350 25.03 0.23 1.56
C ALA A 350 26.01 -0.10 2.71
N GLU A 351 25.72 0.34 3.94
CA GLU A 351 26.49 -0.01 5.14
C GLU A 351 26.49 -1.51 5.41
N LEU A 352 25.30 -2.13 5.37
CA LEU A 352 25.13 -3.57 5.59
C LEU A 352 25.82 -4.41 4.52
N LEU A 353 25.88 -3.91 3.28
CA LEU A 353 26.56 -4.55 2.16
C LEU A 353 28.06 -4.21 2.08
N ASP A 354 28.56 -3.35 2.97
CA ASP A 354 29.91 -2.77 2.92
C ASP A 354 30.27 -2.15 1.54
N ALA A 355 29.30 -1.53 0.87
CA ALA A 355 29.40 -1.04 -0.51
C ALA A 355 29.39 0.49 -0.62
N ASP A 356 29.92 1.04 -1.72
CA ASP A 356 29.70 2.44 -2.14
C ASP A 356 30.00 3.55 -1.09
N LYS A 357 31.07 3.42 -0.30
CA LYS A 357 31.42 4.38 0.78
C LYS A 357 31.45 5.86 0.34
N VAL A 358 31.87 6.14 -0.89
CA VAL A 358 31.86 7.51 -1.45
C VAL A 358 30.42 8.02 -1.61
N PHE A 359 29.54 7.20 -2.17
CA PHE A 359 28.13 7.56 -2.36
C PHE A 359 27.39 7.66 -1.03
N GLN A 360 27.68 6.79 -0.05
CA GLN A 360 27.17 6.93 1.32
C GLN A 360 27.48 8.32 1.90
N LYS A 361 28.72 8.79 1.70
CA LYS A 361 29.14 10.12 2.14
C LYS A 361 28.40 11.22 1.37
N GLU A 362 28.25 11.10 0.05
CA GLU A 362 27.49 12.07 -0.76
C GLU A 362 26.04 12.21 -0.26
N LEU A 363 25.35 11.10 -0.03
CA LEU A 363 24.00 11.08 0.52
C LEU A 363 23.95 11.65 1.95
N GLY A 364 24.92 11.31 2.79
CA GLY A 364 25.03 11.84 4.16
C GLY A 364 25.24 13.35 4.19
N ASP A 365 26.14 13.87 3.35
CA ASP A 365 26.38 15.31 3.20
C ASP A 365 25.11 16.03 2.69
N ALA A 366 24.39 15.41 1.75
CA ALA A 366 23.14 15.95 1.22
C ALA A 366 22.03 15.97 2.29
N LEU A 367 21.85 14.90 3.07
CA LEU A 367 20.85 14.81 4.15
C LEU A 367 20.94 15.98 5.15
N VAL A 368 22.17 16.39 5.49
CA VAL A 368 22.43 17.53 6.39
C VAL A 368 22.01 18.86 5.74
N LYS A 369 22.08 18.95 4.41
CA LYS A 369 21.74 20.16 3.65
C LYS A 369 20.28 20.22 3.21
N ILE A 370 19.52 19.13 3.18
CA ILE A 370 18.08 19.19 2.80
C ILE A 370 17.37 20.19 3.71
N HIS A 371 16.54 21.05 3.12
CA HIS A 371 15.76 22.04 3.87
C HIS A 371 15.00 21.37 5.05
N PRO A 372 15.16 21.88 6.29
CA PRO A 372 14.63 21.22 7.48
C PRO A 372 13.11 21.29 7.54
N TYR A 373 12.49 20.39 8.31
CA TYR A 373 11.09 20.55 8.69
C TYR A 373 10.85 21.89 9.39
N ARG A 374 9.68 22.47 9.12
CA ARG A 374 9.25 23.74 9.71
C ARG A 374 7.89 23.56 10.38
N ILE A 375 7.79 24.08 11.59
CA ILE A 375 6.53 24.22 12.30
C ILE A 375 5.99 25.62 11.97
N GLY A 376 4.76 25.68 11.46
CA GLY A 376 4.09 26.93 11.10
C GLY A 376 3.62 27.72 12.31
N GLU A 377 3.18 28.95 12.08
CA GLU A 377 2.68 29.86 13.12
C GLU A 377 1.47 29.29 13.88
N LYS A 378 0.70 28.38 13.25
CA LYS A 378 -0.44 27.68 13.86
C LYS A 378 -0.05 26.38 14.57
N GLY A 379 1.25 26.07 14.66
CA GLY A 379 1.77 24.84 15.27
C GLY A 379 1.71 23.60 14.38
N ASN A 380 1.13 23.66 13.18
CA ASN A 380 1.10 22.56 12.23
C ASN A 380 2.47 22.33 11.57
N LEU A 381 2.71 21.13 11.06
CA LEU A 381 3.84 20.90 10.15
C LEU A 381 3.57 21.63 8.83
N GLN A 382 4.51 22.43 8.34
CA GLN A 382 4.34 23.15 7.08
C GLN A 382 4.28 22.17 5.91
N GLU A 383 3.26 22.31 5.05
CA GLU A 383 3.13 21.53 3.81
C GLU A 383 3.99 22.11 2.66
N TRP A 384 4.17 23.42 2.67
CA TRP A 384 4.86 24.21 1.64
C TRP A 384 6.16 24.81 2.20
N TYR A 385 7.08 25.22 1.32
CA TYR A 385 8.35 25.85 1.73
C TYR A 385 8.15 27.14 2.56
N HIS A 386 7.07 27.87 2.27
CA HIS A 386 6.64 29.02 3.05
C HIS A 386 5.41 28.65 3.88
N ASP A 387 5.15 29.38 4.95
CA ASP A 387 3.96 29.21 5.79
C ASP A 387 2.68 29.74 5.12
N TRP A 388 2.35 29.17 3.96
CA TRP A 388 1.19 29.53 3.17
C TRP A 388 -0.02 28.69 3.55
N GLN A 389 -1.20 29.26 3.33
CA GLN A 389 -2.45 28.56 3.62
C GLN A 389 -2.76 27.55 2.51
N ASP A 390 -3.35 26.44 2.89
CA ASP A 390 -3.97 25.53 1.93
C ASP A 390 -5.23 26.17 1.34
N ALA A 391 -5.41 25.98 0.03
CA ALA A 391 -6.66 26.32 -0.64
C ALA A 391 -7.83 25.45 -0.18
N ASP A 392 -7.53 24.21 0.24
CA ASP A 392 -8.43 23.30 0.91
C ASP A 392 -7.76 22.78 2.18
N PRO A 393 -8.01 23.40 3.35
CA PRO A 393 -7.42 22.96 4.62
C PRO A 393 -7.86 21.55 5.05
N ARG A 394 -8.93 21.00 4.47
CA ARG A 394 -9.44 19.64 4.72
C ARG A 394 -9.16 18.69 3.56
N HIS A 395 -8.14 19.01 2.75
CA HIS A 395 -7.76 18.21 1.62
C HIS A 395 -7.52 16.74 2.01
N ARG A 396 -7.89 15.83 1.12
CA ARG A 396 -7.79 14.38 1.35
C ARG A 396 -6.34 13.90 1.49
N HIS A 397 -5.38 14.49 0.77
CA HIS A 397 -3.96 14.13 0.94
C HIS A 397 -3.37 14.79 2.19
N GLN A 398 -2.43 14.06 2.82
CA GLN A 398 -1.60 14.56 3.90
C GLN A 398 -0.10 14.32 3.59
N SER A 399 0.30 14.54 2.34
CA SER A 399 1.61 14.14 1.80
C SER A 399 2.81 14.67 2.60
N HIS A 400 2.69 15.83 3.24
CA HIS A 400 3.73 16.38 4.11
C HIS A 400 3.94 15.60 5.42
N LEU A 401 3.01 14.71 5.79
CA LEU A 401 3.10 13.83 6.95
C LEU A 401 3.78 12.49 6.62
N TYR A 402 4.28 12.30 5.40
CA TYR A 402 4.98 11.10 4.97
C TYR A 402 6.07 10.64 5.95
N GLY A 403 6.83 11.58 6.52
CA GLY A 403 7.91 11.27 7.46
C GLY A 403 7.46 10.58 8.75
N LEU A 404 6.18 10.69 9.12
CA LEU A 404 5.55 9.99 10.24
C LEU A 404 5.00 8.62 9.84
N TYR A 405 4.36 8.56 8.67
CA TYR A 405 3.91 7.32 8.04
C TYR A 405 3.72 7.50 6.52
N PRO A 406 4.17 6.57 5.67
CA PRO A 406 4.86 5.31 6.00
C PRO A 406 6.33 5.47 6.35
N GLY A 407 6.91 6.67 6.17
CA GLY A 407 8.24 7.01 6.69
C GLY A 407 8.32 6.85 8.21
N ARG A 408 9.54 6.92 8.76
CA ARG A 408 9.80 6.61 10.19
C ARG A 408 10.69 7.63 10.91
N HIS A 409 11.15 8.64 10.19
CA HIS A 409 12.08 9.62 10.75
C HIS A 409 11.40 10.79 11.48
N ILE A 410 10.06 10.87 11.48
CA ILE A 410 9.28 11.60 12.47
C ILE A 410 8.67 10.59 13.43
N ASN A 411 9.05 10.61 14.71
CA ASN A 411 8.62 9.63 15.70
C ASN A 411 8.66 10.18 17.14
N LEU A 412 7.89 9.55 18.02
CA LEU A 412 7.72 9.96 19.42
C LEU A 412 9.02 9.97 20.23
N SER A 413 9.99 9.13 19.89
CA SER A 413 11.23 9.01 20.64
C SER A 413 12.29 10.06 20.27
N GLU A 414 12.35 10.46 19.01
CA GLU A 414 13.46 11.29 18.49
C GLU A 414 13.02 12.71 18.12
N THR A 415 11.77 12.89 17.69
CA THR A 415 11.26 14.16 17.16
C THR A 415 9.84 14.47 17.68
N PRO A 416 9.62 14.45 19.01
CA PRO A 416 8.29 14.63 19.61
C PRO A 416 7.62 15.95 19.20
N GLU A 417 8.38 17.04 19.03
CA GLU A 417 7.86 18.33 18.58
C GLU A 417 7.32 18.29 17.14
N LEU A 418 7.91 17.48 16.26
CA LEU A 418 7.39 17.27 14.91
C LEU A 418 6.16 16.35 14.92
N VAL A 419 6.10 15.38 15.83
CA VAL A 419 4.89 14.56 16.03
C VAL A 419 3.71 15.42 16.48
N ASP A 420 3.93 16.35 17.41
CA ASP A 420 2.90 17.30 17.85
C ASP A 420 2.44 18.20 16.67
N ALA A 421 3.37 18.63 15.82
CA ALA A 421 3.05 19.39 14.62
C ALA A 421 2.25 18.57 13.59
N CYS A 422 2.59 17.29 13.41
CA CYS A 422 1.82 16.36 12.59
C CYS A 422 0.39 16.16 13.12
N ARG A 423 0.23 16.07 14.46
CA ARG A 423 -1.08 15.97 15.10
C ARG A 423 -1.96 17.16 14.76
N ILE A 424 -1.43 18.37 14.92
CA ILE A 424 -2.16 19.61 14.59
C ILE A 424 -2.50 19.65 13.09
N SER A 425 -1.59 19.24 12.21
CA SER A 425 -1.88 19.11 10.78
C SER A 425 -3.04 18.15 10.52
N LEU A 426 -3.08 16.99 11.18
CA LEU A 426 -4.12 15.98 10.98
C LEU A 426 -5.48 16.44 11.52
N GLU A 427 -5.50 17.08 12.69
CA GLU A 427 -6.70 17.71 13.26
C GLU A 427 -7.29 18.79 12.32
N ASN A 428 -6.42 19.60 11.68
CA ASN A 428 -6.84 20.59 10.70
C ASN A 428 -7.47 19.94 9.45
N LYS A 429 -6.90 18.82 8.97
CA LYS A 429 -7.43 18.06 7.83
C LYS A 429 -8.78 17.41 8.15
N GLY A 430 -9.05 17.11 9.43
CA GLY A 430 -10.29 16.54 9.94
C GLY A 430 -10.41 15.03 9.69
N ASP A 431 -11.60 14.46 9.91
CA ASP A 431 -11.83 13.00 9.86
C ASP A 431 -12.65 12.55 8.64
N GLU A 432 -13.49 13.43 8.09
CA GLU A 432 -14.29 13.15 6.89
C GLU A 432 -13.43 13.27 5.62
N THR A 433 -13.36 12.20 4.83
CA THR A 433 -12.54 12.11 3.60
C THR A 433 -12.89 10.85 2.79
N THR A 434 -12.10 10.52 1.77
CA THR A 434 -12.17 9.31 0.93
C THR A 434 -11.67 8.05 1.65
N GLY A 435 -11.98 6.87 1.12
CA GLY A 435 -11.54 5.56 1.65
C GLY A 435 -10.05 5.46 2.00
N TRP A 436 -9.15 5.50 1.01
CA TRP A 436 -7.69 5.54 1.23
C TRP A 436 -7.23 6.60 2.23
N SER A 437 -7.84 7.79 2.21
CA SER A 437 -7.42 8.87 3.09
C SER A 437 -7.79 8.56 4.55
N LYS A 438 -8.88 7.84 4.79
CA LYS A 438 -9.19 7.25 6.10
C LYS A 438 -8.16 6.16 6.45
N GLY A 439 -7.82 5.28 5.51
CA GLY A 439 -6.74 4.28 5.63
C GLY A 439 -5.42 4.89 6.14
N TRP A 440 -4.89 5.88 5.44
CA TRP A 440 -3.67 6.58 5.84
C TRP A 440 -3.80 7.27 7.21
N ARG A 441 -4.93 7.94 7.49
CA ARG A 441 -5.19 8.59 8.77
C ARG A 441 -5.17 7.62 9.95
N ILE A 442 -5.71 6.40 9.80
CA ILE A 442 -5.64 5.36 10.85
C ILE A 442 -4.18 5.09 11.20
N ASN A 443 -3.33 4.88 10.19
CA ASN A 443 -1.91 4.60 10.38
C ASN A 443 -1.15 5.78 11.01
N LEU A 444 -1.46 7.02 10.59
CA LEU A 444 -0.86 8.23 11.18
C LEU A 444 -1.23 8.38 12.67
N TRP A 445 -2.50 8.19 13.03
CA TRP A 445 -2.93 8.23 14.44
C TRP A 445 -2.29 7.10 15.26
N ALA A 446 -2.19 5.89 14.70
CA ALA A 446 -1.51 4.77 15.33
C ALA A 446 -0.02 5.07 15.61
N ARG A 447 0.70 5.69 14.66
CA ARG A 447 2.11 6.12 14.86
C ARG A 447 2.30 7.19 15.91
N MET A 448 1.26 7.95 16.24
CA MET A 448 1.27 8.93 17.33
C MET A 448 0.89 8.34 18.69
N GLY A 449 0.56 7.03 18.75
CA GLY A 449 0.10 6.35 19.96
C GLY A 449 -1.36 6.64 20.34
N ASP A 450 -2.14 7.30 19.47
CA ASP A 450 -3.53 7.65 19.74
C ASP A 450 -4.48 6.58 19.20
N GLY A 451 -4.63 5.51 19.97
CA GLY A 451 -5.47 4.36 19.61
C GLY A 451 -6.95 4.69 19.48
N ASP A 452 -7.46 5.62 20.29
CA ASP A 452 -8.88 5.99 20.24
C ASP A 452 -9.22 6.80 18.99
N HIS A 453 -8.35 7.72 18.55
CA HIS A 453 -8.53 8.39 17.25
C HIS A 453 -8.30 7.46 16.06
N ALA A 454 -7.31 6.56 16.12
CA ALA A 454 -7.10 5.56 15.09
C ALA A 454 -8.35 4.66 14.94
N TYR A 455 -8.93 4.22 16.05
CA TYR A 455 -10.18 3.46 16.05
C TYR A 455 -11.37 4.27 15.53
N LYS A 456 -11.50 5.54 15.92
CA LYS A 456 -12.53 6.43 15.36
C LYS A 456 -12.45 6.50 13.83
N MET A 457 -11.24 6.66 13.29
CA MET A 457 -11.03 6.67 11.84
C MET A 457 -11.34 5.31 11.19
N TYR A 458 -11.03 4.20 11.87
CA TYR A 458 -11.40 2.86 11.43
C TYR A 458 -12.93 2.69 11.38
N ARG A 459 -13.66 3.21 12.37
CA ARG A 459 -15.12 3.25 12.33
C ARG A 459 -15.64 4.03 11.12
N GLU A 460 -15.04 5.18 10.83
CA GLU A 460 -15.41 6.00 9.68
C GLU A 460 -15.13 5.29 8.34
N LEU A 461 -14.07 4.48 8.26
CA LEU A 461 -13.77 3.67 7.07
C LEU A 461 -14.83 2.60 6.85
N LEU A 462 -15.32 1.97 7.92
CA LEU A 462 -16.39 0.97 7.87
C LEU A 462 -17.82 1.57 7.80
N ARG A 463 -17.96 2.89 7.61
CA ARG A 463 -19.26 3.53 7.44
C ARG A 463 -19.93 3.01 6.15
N TYR A 464 -21.19 2.56 6.26
CA TYR A 464 -21.96 2.06 5.12
C TYR A 464 -22.08 3.09 3.98
N VAL A 465 -21.81 2.63 2.76
CA VAL A 465 -21.93 3.38 1.51
C VAL A 465 -22.91 2.65 0.60
N ASP A 466 -24.01 3.32 0.22
CA ASP A 466 -25.00 2.76 -0.71
C ASP A 466 -24.42 2.71 -2.14
N PRO A 467 -24.29 1.54 -2.77
CA PRO A 467 -23.77 1.41 -4.14
C PRO A 467 -24.70 2.00 -5.21
N LEU A 468 -25.99 2.18 -4.91
CA LEU A 468 -26.99 2.69 -5.85
C LEU A 468 -27.27 4.19 -5.66
N GLY A 469 -26.76 4.80 -4.59
CA GLY A 469 -27.34 6.02 -4.02
C GLY A 469 -26.51 7.30 -4.10
N MET A 470 -25.33 7.34 -4.74
CA MET A 470 -24.44 8.52 -4.58
C MET A 470 -23.93 9.17 -5.88
N GLU A 471 -24.10 10.50 -5.93
CA GLU A 471 -23.20 11.39 -6.66
C GLU A 471 -21.81 11.32 -6.01
N THR A 472 -20.76 11.27 -6.83
CA THR A 472 -19.37 11.21 -6.36
C THR A 472 -19.01 12.40 -5.47
N ASN A 473 -18.63 12.15 -4.21
CA ASN A 473 -18.21 13.19 -3.26
C ASN A 473 -16.86 12.85 -2.60
N TYR A 474 -15.81 13.55 -3.03
CA TYR A 474 -14.44 13.33 -2.57
C TYR A 474 -14.09 13.96 -1.21
N SER A 475 -15.04 14.60 -0.54
CA SER A 475 -14.85 15.20 0.79
C SER A 475 -15.62 14.47 1.89
N LYS A 476 -16.64 13.69 1.55
CA LYS A 476 -17.53 13.02 2.52
C LYS A 476 -18.04 11.64 2.08
N GLY A 477 -17.67 11.17 0.89
CA GLY A 477 -18.21 9.93 0.34
C GLY A 477 -17.55 8.66 0.86
N GLY A 478 -16.37 8.76 1.48
CA GLY A 478 -15.57 7.58 1.82
C GLY A 478 -16.25 6.65 2.83
N GLY A 479 -16.03 5.35 2.70
CA GLY A 479 -16.61 4.34 3.58
C GLY A 479 -16.47 2.93 2.99
N THR A 480 -17.44 2.06 3.27
CA THR A 480 -17.40 0.64 2.88
C THR A 480 -18.74 0.21 2.25
N TYR A 481 -18.65 -0.45 1.09
CA TYR A 481 -19.80 -1.03 0.39
C TYR A 481 -20.32 -2.31 1.07
N PRO A 482 -21.55 -2.78 0.75
CA PRO A 482 -22.14 -4.02 1.27
C PRO A 482 -21.29 -5.30 1.16
N ASN A 483 -20.33 -5.31 0.23
CA ASN A 483 -19.41 -6.43 -0.01
C ASN A 483 -18.03 -6.23 0.66
N LEU A 484 -17.92 -5.28 1.60
CA LEU A 484 -16.70 -4.87 2.30
C LEU A 484 -15.63 -4.19 1.46
N LEU A 485 -15.85 -3.96 0.15
CA LEU A 485 -14.92 -3.18 -0.64
C LEU A 485 -14.97 -1.70 -0.20
N ASP A 486 -13.79 -1.09 -0.15
CA ASP A 486 -13.63 0.32 0.17
C ASP A 486 -14.29 1.20 -0.90
N ALA A 487 -14.83 2.33 -0.43
CA ALA A 487 -15.41 3.35 -1.25
C ALA A 487 -14.55 4.61 -1.17
N HIS A 488 -14.01 5.02 -2.32
CA HIS A 488 -13.49 6.37 -2.46
C HIS A 488 -14.59 7.44 -2.29
N PRO A 489 -15.80 7.33 -2.90
CA PRO A 489 -16.29 6.46 -3.98
C PRO A 489 -15.83 6.96 -5.37
N PRO A 490 -15.86 6.10 -6.42
CA PRO A 490 -16.34 4.71 -6.44
C PRO A 490 -15.36 3.71 -5.79
N PHE A 491 -15.55 2.40 -6.00
CA PHE A 491 -14.64 1.36 -5.49
C PHE A 491 -13.17 1.67 -5.84
N GLN A 492 -12.37 1.79 -4.79
CA GLN A 492 -10.90 1.77 -4.80
C GLN A 492 -10.47 0.80 -3.70
N ILE A 493 -9.40 0.04 -3.91
CA ILE A 493 -9.02 -1.06 -3.00
C ILE A 493 -8.04 -0.61 -1.90
N ASP A 494 -7.34 0.49 -2.14
CA ASP A 494 -6.36 1.09 -1.25
C ASP A 494 -6.86 1.24 0.19
N GLY A 495 -8.08 1.76 0.40
CA GLY A 495 -8.66 1.88 1.74
C GLY A 495 -8.82 0.55 2.49
N ASN A 496 -9.07 -0.57 1.79
CA ASN A 496 -9.10 -1.89 2.43
C ASN A 496 -7.73 -2.28 2.97
N PHE A 497 -6.68 -2.08 2.18
CA PHE A 497 -5.31 -2.42 2.55
C PHE A 497 -4.76 -1.48 3.62
N GLY A 498 -4.96 -0.17 3.46
CA GLY A 498 -4.56 0.84 4.44
C GLY A 498 -5.27 0.67 5.78
N GLY A 499 -6.57 0.40 5.77
CA GLY A 499 -7.35 0.12 6.99
C GLY A 499 -6.86 -1.12 7.73
N ALA A 500 -6.59 -2.21 7.00
CA ALA A 500 -6.03 -3.42 7.60
C ALA A 500 -4.59 -3.20 8.12
N ALA A 501 -3.76 -2.45 7.40
CA ALA A 501 -2.41 -2.07 7.87
C ALA A 501 -2.49 -1.24 9.16
N GLY A 502 -3.49 -0.36 9.26
CA GLY A 502 -3.76 0.43 10.45
C GLY A 502 -4.10 -0.41 11.68
N VAL A 503 -4.84 -1.51 11.51
CA VAL A 503 -5.08 -2.49 12.59
C VAL A 503 -3.78 -3.11 13.07
N ALA A 504 -2.89 -3.52 12.15
CA ALA A 504 -1.59 -4.06 12.51
C ALA A 504 -0.73 -3.01 13.25
N GLU A 505 -0.68 -1.77 12.75
CA GLU A 505 0.09 -0.66 13.34
C GLU A 505 -0.44 -0.19 14.71
N MET A 506 -1.73 -0.37 15.02
CA MET A 506 -2.27 -0.15 16.36
C MET A 506 -1.79 -1.20 17.37
N LEU A 507 -1.55 -2.43 16.91
CA LEU A 507 -1.23 -3.58 17.75
C LEU A 507 0.28 -3.82 17.89
N ILE A 508 1.06 -3.61 16.82
CA ILE A 508 2.52 -3.82 16.78
C ILE A 508 3.18 -2.78 15.87
N GLN A 509 4.21 -2.12 16.38
CA GLN A 509 5.13 -1.28 15.59
C GLN A 509 6.55 -1.82 15.71
N SER A 510 7.39 -1.63 14.69
CA SER A 510 8.79 -2.07 14.74
C SER A 510 9.72 -1.30 13.82
N ASP A 511 10.99 -1.25 14.20
CA ASP A 511 12.13 -0.86 13.37
C ASP A 511 13.24 -1.92 13.47
N GLU A 512 14.46 -1.61 13.02
CA GLU A 512 15.61 -2.52 13.06
C GLU A 512 16.04 -2.91 14.49
N GLU A 513 15.76 -2.07 15.48
CA GLU A 513 16.28 -2.18 16.83
C GLU A 513 15.21 -2.62 17.84
N LYS A 514 13.96 -2.20 17.63
CA LYS A 514 12.89 -2.39 18.62
C LYS A 514 11.55 -2.81 18.05
N ILE A 515 10.78 -3.50 18.88
CA ILE A 515 9.39 -3.89 18.65
C ILE A 515 8.55 -3.27 19.78
N ILE A 516 7.55 -2.47 19.42
CA ILE A 516 6.64 -1.82 20.35
C ILE A 516 5.30 -2.56 20.32
N LEU A 517 4.89 -3.08 21.48
CA LEU A 517 3.66 -3.82 21.66
C LEU A 517 2.52 -2.91 22.10
N LEU A 518 1.35 -3.11 21.49
CA LEU A 518 0.12 -2.35 21.77
C LEU A 518 0.35 -0.83 21.78
N PRO A 519 1.09 -0.26 20.80
CA PRO A 519 1.49 1.16 20.82
C PRO A 519 0.29 2.11 20.78
N ALA A 520 -0.83 1.68 20.19
CA ALA A 520 -2.04 2.47 20.04
C ALA A 520 -3.29 1.58 20.17
N LEU A 521 -3.35 0.73 21.20
CA LEU A 521 -4.53 -0.12 21.46
C LEU A 521 -5.75 0.76 21.82
N PRO A 522 -6.87 0.70 21.06
CA PRO A 522 -8.07 1.46 21.39
C PRO A 522 -8.72 0.97 22.68
N GLY A 523 -9.33 1.88 23.44
CA GLY A 523 -10.06 1.52 24.66
C GLY A 523 -11.24 0.58 24.43
N LYS A 524 -11.75 0.53 23.19
CA LYS A 524 -12.83 -0.38 22.75
C LYS A 524 -12.37 -1.82 22.51
N TRP A 525 -11.07 -2.04 22.32
CA TRP A 525 -10.45 -3.36 22.19
C TRP A 525 -9.91 -3.82 23.53
N ASP A 526 -10.79 -3.89 24.53
CA ASP A 526 -10.44 -4.23 25.90
C ASP A 526 -9.86 -5.64 26.05
N ARG A 527 -10.30 -6.59 25.22
CA ARG A 527 -9.82 -7.98 25.28
C ARG A 527 -9.71 -8.56 23.88
N GLY A 528 -8.59 -9.22 23.60
CA GLY A 528 -8.36 -9.87 22.31
C GLY A 528 -7.01 -10.55 22.22
N TYR A 529 -6.75 -11.13 21.05
CA TYR A 529 -5.42 -11.59 20.67
C TYR A 529 -5.19 -11.40 19.18
N ILE A 530 -3.91 -11.32 18.82
CA ILE A 530 -3.47 -11.47 17.44
C ILE A 530 -2.28 -12.42 17.39
N LYS A 531 -2.25 -13.30 16.40
CA LYS A 531 -1.16 -14.24 16.15
C LYS A 531 -0.58 -14.04 14.77
N GLY A 532 0.73 -14.22 14.66
CA GLY A 532 1.44 -14.34 13.40
C GLY A 532 1.73 -13.04 12.65
N LEU A 533 1.55 -11.87 13.28
CA LEU A 533 2.04 -10.62 12.71
C LEU A 533 3.56 -10.63 12.65
N CYS A 534 4.13 -10.07 11.60
CA CYS A 534 5.57 -9.93 11.47
C CYS A 534 6.04 -8.58 12.03
N ALA A 535 7.27 -8.54 12.49
CA ALA A 535 8.00 -7.32 12.83
C ALA A 535 9.37 -7.30 12.12
N ARG A 536 9.88 -6.08 11.92
CA ARG A 536 11.20 -5.83 11.35
C ARG A 536 12.28 -6.43 12.25
N GLY A 537 13.40 -6.83 11.63
CA GLY A 537 14.42 -7.68 12.24
C GLY A 537 14.14 -9.18 12.10
N GLY A 538 13.08 -9.56 11.36
CA GLY A 538 12.76 -10.96 11.07
C GLY A 538 12.07 -11.69 12.22
N TYR A 539 11.05 -11.08 12.84
CA TYR A 539 10.30 -11.69 13.93
C TYR A 539 8.83 -11.90 13.58
N GLU A 540 8.23 -12.94 14.16
CA GLU A 540 6.80 -13.20 14.13
C GLU A 540 6.26 -13.17 15.56
N LEU A 541 5.18 -12.44 15.78
CA LEU A 541 4.62 -12.14 17.09
C LEU A 541 3.21 -12.69 17.23
N SER A 542 2.94 -13.19 18.43
CA SER A 542 1.59 -13.41 18.91
C SER A 542 1.43 -12.70 20.24
N ILE A 543 0.41 -11.85 20.37
CA ILE A 543 0.10 -11.12 21.61
C ILE A 543 -1.32 -11.38 22.04
N GLN A 544 -1.52 -11.39 23.36
CA GLN A 544 -2.83 -11.48 23.99
C GLN A 544 -2.94 -10.41 25.06
N TRP A 545 -4.10 -9.78 25.14
CA TRP A 545 -4.39 -8.74 26.12
C TRP A 545 -5.76 -8.93 26.77
N ASP A 546 -5.89 -8.46 28.00
CA ASP A 546 -7.13 -8.40 28.76
C ASP A 546 -7.22 -7.08 29.53
N LYS A 547 -8.41 -6.47 29.54
CA LYS A 547 -8.68 -5.14 30.12
C LYS A 547 -7.70 -4.06 29.63
N GLY A 548 -7.33 -4.12 28.34
CA GLY A 548 -6.39 -3.21 27.70
C GLY A 548 -4.92 -3.42 28.11
N ILE A 549 -4.60 -4.50 28.82
CA ILE A 549 -3.27 -4.79 29.34
C ILE A 549 -2.70 -6.03 28.66
N LEU A 550 -1.43 -5.96 28.23
CA LEU A 550 -0.71 -7.10 27.67
C LEU A 550 -0.57 -8.20 28.72
N GLU A 551 -1.01 -9.41 28.38
CA GLU A 551 -0.95 -10.58 29.26
C GLU A 551 0.16 -11.55 28.85
N LYS A 552 0.33 -11.76 27.54
CA LYS A 552 1.32 -12.67 26.98
C LYS A 552 1.80 -12.17 25.63
N VAL A 553 3.09 -12.37 25.36
CA VAL A 553 3.67 -12.26 24.02
C VAL A 553 4.49 -13.51 23.72
N SER A 554 4.39 -14.00 22.50
CA SER A 554 5.27 -15.01 21.91
C SER A 554 6.02 -14.35 20.77
N VAL A 555 7.34 -14.42 20.81
CA VAL A 555 8.23 -13.94 19.75
C VAL A 555 8.89 -15.16 19.11
N LYS A 556 8.75 -15.32 17.80
CA LYS A 556 9.46 -16.31 17.00
C LYS A 556 10.46 -15.59 16.10
N ALA A 557 11.72 -15.98 16.15
CA ALA A 557 12.76 -15.42 15.28
C ALA A 557 12.88 -16.23 13.97
N ARG A 558 12.90 -15.53 12.82
CA ARG A 558 13.09 -16.11 11.47
C ARG A 558 14.56 -16.08 11.03
N ALA A 559 15.37 -15.27 11.70
CA ALA A 559 16.81 -15.17 11.55
C ALA A 559 17.47 -15.01 12.93
N ASP A 560 18.78 -15.22 12.99
CA ASP A 560 19.56 -14.84 14.17
C ASP A 560 19.52 -13.31 14.33
N GLY A 561 19.23 -12.82 15.54
CA GLY A 561 19.05 -11.38 15.70
C GLY A 561 18.98 -10.91 17.15
N LYS A 562 19.01 -9.59 17.28
CA LYS A 562 18.75 -8.87 18.52
C LYS A 562 17.60 -7.91 18.31
N THR A 563 16.75 -7.75 19.31
CA THR A 563 15.69 -6.76 19.31
C THR A 563 15.35 -6.35 20.73
N ARG A 564 14.88 -5.12 20.91
CA ARG A 564 14.31 -4.65 22.16
C ARG A 564 12.79 -4.68 22.08
N LEU A 565 12.17 -5.49 22.92
CA LEU A 565 10.72 -5.49 23.07
C LEU A 565 10.30 -4.38 24.04
N ILE A 566 9.33 -3.56 23.66
CA ILE A 566 8.86 -2.40 24.43
C ILE A 566 7.36 -2.51 24.67
N TYR A 567 6.94 -2.28 25.91
CA TYR A 567 5.53 -2.15 26.28
C TYR A 567 5.36 -1.05 27.33
N GLY A 568 4.67 0.04 26.96
CA GLY A 568 4.58 1.23 27.80
C GLY A 568 5.97 1.78 28.14
N SER A 569 6.28 1.90 29.43
CA SER A 569 7.61 2.34 29.90
C SER A 569 8.61 1.20 30.13
N GLN A 570 8.23 -0.04 29.86
CA GLN A 570 9.03 -1.23 30.13
C GLN A 570 9.70 -1.74 28.86
N SER A 571 10.86 -2.39 29.01
CA SER A 571 11.56 -3.00 27.88
C SER A 571 12.38 -4.22 28.26
N ILE A 572 12.46 -5.19 27.35
CA ILE A 572 13.31 -6.39 27.47
C ILE A 572 14.18 -6.50 26.22
N ASP A 573 15.49 -6.66 26.40
CA ASP A 573 16.40 -6.99 25.31
C ASP A 573 16.38 -8.51 25.04
N LEU A 574 16.15 -8.87 23.78
CA LEU A 574 16.11 -10.25 23.30
C LEU A 574 17.29 -10.49 22.35
N GLU A 575 18.00 -11.59 22.58
CA GLU A 575 18.97 -12.15 21.65
C GLU A 575 18.49 -13.56 21.32
N MET A 576 18.11 -13.79 20.06
CA MET A 576 17.38 -14.98 19.64
C MET A 576 18.07 -15.64 18.45
N LYS A 577 18.01 -16.98 18.41
CA LYS A 577 18.44 -17.79 17.26
C LYS A 577 17.29 -18.05 16.30
N LYS A 578 17.61 -18.28 15.03
CA LYS A 578 16.61 -18.67 14.02
C LYS A 578 15.78 -19.87 14.51
N GLU A 579 14.47 -19.79 14.30
CA GLU A 579 13.42 -20.71 14.80
C GLU A 579 13.22 -20.74 16.32
N GLU A 580 13.97 -19.97 17.11
CA GLU A 580 13.71 -19.85 18.54
C GLU A 580 12.37 -19.17 18.79
N VAL A 581 11.63 -19.72 19.77
CA VAL A 581 10.39 -19.14 20.27
C VAL A 581 10.58 -18.77 21.74
N ARG A 582 10.29 -17.51 22.08
CA ARG A 582 10.29 -16.99 23.44
C ARG A 582 8.88 -16.58 23.83
N GLU A 583 8.36 -17.21 24.88
CA GLU A 583 7.12 -16.79 25.51
C GLU A 583 7.44 -15.91 26.71
N ILE A 584 6.88 -14.71 26.73
CA ILE A 584 7.09 -13.72 27.79
C ILE A 584 5.72 -13.42 28.38
N GLY A 585 5.57 -13.74 29.66
CA GLY A 585 4.35 -13.46 30.41
C GLY A 585 4.37 -12.07 31.02
N ARG A 586 3.20 -11.60 31.44
CA ARG A 586 2.99 -10.33 32.14
C ARG A 586 4.07 -10.02 33.19
N ASN A 587 4.33 -10.94 34.11
CA ASN A 587 5.25 -10.72 35.25
C ASN A 587 6.71 -10.50 34.85
N GLU A 588 7.12 -10.93 33.66
CA GLU A 588 8.48 -10.74 33.15
C GLU A 588 8.64 -9.39 32.46
N LEU A 589 7.57 -8.86 31.84
CA LEU A 589 7.55 -7.53 31.21
C LEU A 589 7.48 -6.37 32.21
N PHE A 590 7.04 -6.61 33.44
CA PHE A 590 6.87 -5.57 34.48
C PHE A 590 7.93 -5.62 35.60
N GLN A 591 9.02 -6.37 35.41
CA GLN A 591 10.21 -6.35 36.28
C GLN A 591 11.26 -5.43 35.70
#